data_AF-A0A380DS12-F1
#
_entry.id   AF-A0A380DS12-F1
#
_cell.length_a   1.000
_cell.length_b   1.000
_cell.length_c   1.000
_cell.angle_alpha   90.00
_cell.angle_beta   90.00
_cell.angle_gamma   90.00
#
_symmetry.space_group_name_H-M   'P 1'
#
loop_
_entity.id
_entity.type
_entity.pdbx_description
1 polymer ?
#
loop_
_entity_poly.entity_id
_entity_poly.type
_entity_poly.pdbx_seq_one_letter_code
_entity_poly.pdbx_strand_id
1 'polypeptide(L)'
;MVEQIKDKLGRPIRDLRLSVTDRCNFRCDYCMPKEVFGDDFVFLPKNELLTFDEMARIAKVYAELGVKKIRITGGEPLMRRDLDVLIAKLNQIDGIEDIGLTTNGLLLKKHGQKLYDAGLRRINVSLDAIDDTLFQSINNRNIKATTILEQIDTRRLLV
;
A
#
# COMPACT_ATOMS: atom_id res chain seq x y z
N MET A 1 -11.35 20.43 -22.86
CA MET A 1 -11.77 19.86 -21.56
C MET A 1 -12.11 18.41 -21.82
N VAL A 2 -11.36 17.46 -21.26
CA VAL A 2 -11.66 16.03 -21.46
C VAL A 2 -12.95 15.71 -20.71
N GLU A 3 -13.89 15.08 -21.41
CA GLU A 3 -15.17 14.68 -20.84
C GLU A 3 -14.93 13.64 -19.73
N GLN A 4 -15.44 13.93 -18.53
CA GLN A 4 -15.20 13.10 -17.35
C GLN A 4 -15.86 11.74 -17.52
N ILE A 5 -15.06 10.66 -17.51
CA ILE A 5 -15.56 9.30 -17.68
C ILE A 5 -16.47 8.91 -16.52
N LYS A 6 -17.65 8.37 -16.85
CA LYS A 6 -18.64 7.89 -15.90
C LYS A 6 -18.99 6.44 -16.15
N ASP A 7 -19.32 5.71 -15.09
CA ASP A 7 -19.87 4.37 -15.20
C ASP A 7 -21.38 4.37 -15.53
N LYS A 8 -22.00 3.19 -15.59
CA LYS A 8 -23.44 3.04 -15.89
C LYS A 8 -24.37 3.65 -14.83
N LEU A 9 -23.87 3.94 -13.62
CA LEU A 9 -24.59 4.61 -12.55
C LEU A 9 -24.27 6.11 -12.49
N GLY A 10 -23.53 6.64 -13.47
CA GLY A 10 -23.17 8.05 -13.56
C GLY A 10 -22.05 8.48 -12.60
N ARG A 11 -21.36 7.54 -11.94
CA ARG A 11 -20.28 7.87 -10.99
C ARG A 11 -18.98 8.16 -11.77
N PRO A 12 -18.27 9.26 -11.47
CA PRO A 12 -17.02 9.56 -12.13
C PRO A 12 -15.88 8.69 -11.59
N ILE A 13 -14.89 8.42 -12.43
CA ILE A 13 -13.62 7.86 -11.96
C ILE A 13 -12.79 8.93 -11.25
N ARG A 14 -12.24 8.61 -10.08
CA ARG A 14 -11.44 9.55 -9.26
C ARG A 14 -10.26 8.90 -8.55
N ASP A 15 -10.42 7.67 -8.10
CA ASP A 15 -9.44 6.96 -7.27
C ASP A 15 -8.95 5.71 -8.00
N LEU A 16 -7.63 5.52 -8.01
CA LEU A 16 -6.98 4.29 -8.49
C LEU A 16 -6.32 3.57 -7.32
N ARG A 17 -6.73 2.32 -7.08
CA ARG A 17 -6.10 1.46 -6.07
C ARG A 17 -5.10 0.53 -6.74
N LEU A 18 -3.81 0.70 -6.44
CA LEU A 18 -2.72 -0.11 -7.00
C LEU A 18 -2.27 -1.16 -5.99
N SER A 19 -2.55 -2.43 -6.28
CA SER A 19 -2.02 -3.57 -5.53
C SER A 19 -0.60 -3.88 -6.02
N VAL A 20 0.40 -3.66 -5.17
CA VAL A 20 1.83 -3.78 -5.58
C VAL A 20 2.45 -5.13 -5.27
N THR A 21 1.78 -5.97 -4.48
CA THR A 21 2.21 -7.34 -4.18
C THR A 21 1.03 -8.12 -3.61
N ASP A 22 1.05 -9.43 -3.76
CA ASP A 22 0.17 -10.41 -3.13
C ASP A 22 0.73 -10.96 -1.81
N ARG A 23 1.97 -10.62 -1.45
CA ARG A 23 2.64 -11.09 -0.23
C ARG A 23 2.30 -10.20 0.96
N CYS A 24 2.16 -10.84 2.13
CA CYS A 24 1.99 -10.16 3.40
C CYS A 24 2.85 -10.82 4.48
N ASN A 25 3.36 -10.01 5.40
CA ASN A 25 4.11 -10.44 6.58
C ASN A 25 3.19 -10.76 7.78
N PHE A 26 1.87 -10.54 7.65
CA PHE A 26 0.81 -10.99 8.57
C PHE A 26 0.00 -12.15 7.97
N ARG A 27 -0.79 -12.82 8.81
CA ARG A 27 -1.79 -13.82 8.43
C ARG A 27 -3.11 -13.58 9.15
N CYS A 28 -3.68 -12.39 8.94
CA CYS A 28 -4.91 -12.02 9.61
C CYS A 28 -6.05 -12.96 9.22
N ASP A 29 -6.80 -13.48 10.20
CA ASP A 29 -7.82 -14.53 9.97
C ASP A 29 -8.85 -14.12 8.91
N TYR A 30 -9.26 -12.86 8.91
CA TYR A 30 -10.27 -12.33 7.99
C TYR A 30 -9.73 -11.98 6.59
N CYS A 31 -8.42 -12.08 6.35
CA CYS A 31 -7.78 -11.58 5.14
C CYS A 31 -6.89 -12.65 4.48
N MET A 32 -5.88 -13.13 5.21
CA MET A 32 -4.94 -14.15 4.73
C MET A 32 -4.79 -15.24 5.81
N PRO A 33 -5.85 -16.04 6.05
CA PRO A 33 -5.82 -17.10 7.06
C PRO A 33 -4.70 -18.11 6.78
N LYS A 34 -4.05 -18.60 7.84
CA LYS A 34 -2.89 -19.49 7.72
C LYS A 34 -3.22 -20.81 7.04
N GLU A 35 -4.45 -21.27 7.20
CA GLU A 35 -4.99 -22.51 6.64
C GLU A 35 -5.03 -22.45 5.12
N VAL A 36 -5.12 -21.26 4.55
CA VAL A 36 -5.13 -21.02 3.09
C VAL A 36 -3.77 -20.54 2.60
N PHE A 37 -3.12 -19.61 3.32
CA PHE A 37 -1.88 -18.95 2.92
C PHE A 37 -0.65 -19.44 3.71
N GLY A 38 -0.63 -20.73 4.03
CA GLY A 38 0.43 -21.41 4.78
C GLY A 38 1.71 -21.62 3.96
N ASP A 39 2.52 -22.60 4.37
CA ASP A 39 3.84 -22.86 3.77
C ASP A 39 3.74 -23.36 2.32
N ASP A 40 2.64 -24.02 1.97
CA ASP A 40 2.39 -24.57 0.64
C ASP A 40 1.82 -23.55 -0.36
N PHE A 41 1.47 -22.34 0.10
CA PHE A 41 0.88 -21.32 -0.77
C PHE A 41 1.94 -20.68 -1.68
N VAL A 42 1.78 -20.87 -3.00
CA VAL A 42 2.66 -20.29 -4.00
C VAL A 42 2.17 -18.89 -4.39
N PHE A 43 2.87 -17.87 -3.89
CA PHE A 43 2.68 -16.48 -4.31
C PHE A 43 3.17 -16.25 -5.75
N LEU A 44 2.67 -15.18 -6.38
CA LEU A 44 3.05 -14.78 -7.72
C LEU A 44 4.59 -14.70 -7.86
N PRO A 45 5.14 -15.30 -8.93
CA PRO A 45 6.51 -15.04 -9.35
C PRO A 45 6.74 -13.56 -9.62
N LYS A 46 7.98 -13.09 -9.41
CA LYS A 46 8.30 -11.65 -9.53
C LYS A 46 7.99 -11.07 -10.91
N ASN A 47 8.13 -11.88 -11.96
CA ASN A 47 7.90 -11.49 -13.36
C ASN A 47 6.41 -11.44 -13.74
N GLU A 48 5.51 -12.00 -12.93
CA GLU A 48 4.06 -11.91 -13.12
C GLU A 48 3.47 -10.65 -12.45
N LEU A 49 4.26 -9.95 -11.63
CA LEU A 49 3.87 -8.67 -11.08
C LEU A 49 4.17 -7.56 -12.09
N LEU A 50 3.23 -6.63 -12.25
CA LEU A 50 3.49 -5.40 -13.01
C LEU A 50 4.76 -4.71 -12.51
N THR A 51 5.55 -4.24 -13.46
CA THR A 51 6.71 -3.39 -13.22
C THR A 51 6.27 -1.99 -12.80
N PHE A 52 7.17 -1.22 -12.20
CA PHE A 52 6.85 0.16 -11.81
C PHE A 52 6.64 1.08 -13.02
N ASP A 53 7.28 0.79 -14.16
CA ASP A 53 7.06 1.55 -15.40
C ASP A 53 5.66 1.27 -15.97
N GLU A 54 5.21 0.01 -15.95
CA GLU A 54 3.83 -0.33 -16.35
C GLU A 54 2.80 0.31 -15.42
N MET A 55 3.02 0.27 -14.10
CA MET A 55 2.14 0.92 -13.13
C MET A 55 2.08 2.45 -13.33
N ALA A 56 3.22 3.10 -13.56
CA ALA A 56 3.28 4.54 -13.82
C ALA A 56 2.60 4.89 -15.15
N ARG A 57 2.80 4.08 -16.19
CA ARG A 57 2.10 4.23 -17.48
C ARG A 57 0.58 4.13 -17.31
N ILE A 58 0.10 3.13 -16.57
CA ILE A 58 -1.33 2.94 -16.27
C ILE A 58 -1.86 4.15 -15.50
N ALA A 59 -1.16 4.59 -14.45
CA ALA A 59 -1.56 5.74 -13.64
C ALA A 59 -1.64 7.03 -14.46
N LYS A 60 -0.71 7.25 -15.40
CA LYS A 60 -0.74 8.41 -16.30
C LYS A 60 -2.00 8.42 -17.16
N VAL A 61 -2.31 7.31 -17.82
CA VAL A 61 -3.53 7.20 -18.63
C VAL A 61 -4.78 7.44 -17.78
N TYR A 62 -4.83 6.89 -16.56
CA TYR A 62 -5.94 7.11 -15.65
C TYR A 62 -6.08 8.57 -15.17
N ALA A 63 -4.96 9.27 -15.00
CA ALA A 63 -4.96 10.70 -14.66
C ALA A 63 -5.66 11.53 -15.74
N GLU A 64 -5.42 11.22 -17.01
CA GLU A 64 -6.09 11.85 -18.17
C GLU A 64 -7.61 11.58 -18.19
N LEU A 65 -8.07 10.47 -17.58
CA LEU A 65 -9.48 10.12 -17.44
C LEU A 65 -10.16 10.73 -16.21
N GLY A 66 -9.41 11.45 -15.36
CA GLY A 66 -9.92 12.14 -14.17
C GLY A 66 -9.54 11.53 -12.83
N VAL A 67 -8.69 10.49 -12.80
CA VAL A 67 -8.11 10.01 -11.54
C VAL A 67 -7.24 11.10 -10.94
N LYS A 68 -7.50 11.41 -9.66
CA LYS A 68 -6.76 12.41 -8.88
C LYS A 68 -5.98 11.79 -7.72
N LYS A 69 -6.36 10.58 -7.31
CA LYS A 69 -5.81 9.95 -6.11
C LYS A 69 -5.36 8.54 -6.42
N ILE A 70 -4.17 8.20 -5.92
CA ILE A 70 -3.65 6.84 -5.98
C ILE A 70 -3.52 6.30 -4.57
N ARG A 71 -4.07 5.11 -4.33
CA ARG A 71 -3.88 4.36 -3.08
C ARG A 71 -3.05 3.11 -3.34
N ILE A 72 -1.84 3.10 -2.78
CA ILE A 72 -0.95 1.94 -2.78
C ILE A 72 -1.42 0.94 -1.71
N THR A 73 -1.64 -0.30 -2.13
CA THR A 73 -2.09 -1.44 -1.33
C THR A 73 -1.32 -2.69 -1.76
N GLY A 74 -1.61 -3.85 -1.19
CA GLY A 74 -1.18 -5.15 -1.68
C GLY A 74 -1.85 -6.24 -0.85
N GLY A 75 -1.05 -7.28 -0.55
CA GLY A 75 -0.90 -7.73 0.83
C GLY A 75 -0.26 -6.62 1.67
N GLU A 76 1.03 -6.72 1.98
CA GLU A 76 1.78 -5.65 2.65
C GLU A 76 2.69 -4.91 1.63
N PRO A 77 2.36 -3.67 1.23
CA PRO A 77 3.12 -2.95 0.21
C PRO A 77 4.61 -2.80 0.52
N LEU A 78 4.98 -2.64 1.80
CA LEU A 78 6.37 -2.46 2.20
C LEU A 78 7.22 -3.72 2.00
N MET A 79 6.61 -4.86 1.65
CA MET A 79 7.33 -6.05 1.18
C MET A 79 7.76 -5.96 -0.29
N ARG A 80 7.17 -5.05 -1.09
CA ARG A 80 7.61 -4.80 -2.46
C ARG A 80 8.90 -3.98 -2.42
N ARG A 81 10.00 -4.60 -2.85
CA ARG A 81 11.32 -3.97 -2.91
C ARG A 81 11.29 -2.72 -3.79
N ASP A 82 12.05 -1.70 -3.38
CA ASP A 82 12.27 -0.45 -4.12
C ASP A 82 10.96 0.36 -4.35
N LEU A 83 9.98 0.23 -3.44
CA LEU A 83 8.68 0.91 -3.55
C LEU A 83 8.81 2.45 -3.68
N ASP A 84 9.86 3.03 -3.11
CA ASP A 84 10.23 4.44 -3.28
C ASP A 84 10.40 4.84 -4.75
N VAL A 85 10.89 3.94 -5.62
CA VAL A 85 10.98 4.18 -7.06
C VAL A 85 9.60 4.34 -7.70
N LEU A 86 8.61 3.52 -7.27
CA LEU A 86 7.23 3.68 -7.73
C LEU A 86 6.65 5.01 -7.26
N ILE A 87 6.81 5.35 -5.98
CA ILE A 87 6.32 6.63 -5.44
C ILE A 87 6.88 7.81 -6.23
N ALA A 88 8.20 7.83 -6.49
CA ALA A 88 8.84 8.89 -7.24
C ALA A 88 8.27 9.05 -8.66
N LYS A 89 8.03 7.92 -9.36
CA LYS A 89 7.41 7.93 -10.70
C LYS A 89 5.98 8.45 -10.67
N LEU A 90 5.18 8.01 -9.69
CA LEU A 90 3.79 8.44 -9.55
C LEU A 90 3.68 9.94 -9.19
N ASN A 91 4.62 10.46 -8.40
CA ASN A 91 4.65 11.86 -7.99
C ASN A 91 4.98 12.82 -9.14
N GLN A 92 5.46 12.32 -10.28
CA GLN A 92 5.71 13.10 -11.50
C GLN A 92 4.52 13.15 -12.46
N ILE A 93 3.40 12.50 -12.13
CA ILE A 93 2.25 12.39 -13.03
C ILE A 93 1.33 13.60 -12.85
N ASP A 94 1.28 14.46 -13.87
CA ASP A 94 0.34 15.57 -13.92
C ASP A 94 -1.11 15.08 -13.73
N GLY A 95 -1.84 15.78 -12.87
CA GLY A 95 -3.23 15.46 -12.54
C GLY A 95 -3.38 14.54 -11.32
N ILE A 96 -2.34 13.86 -10.86
CA ILE A 96 -2.36 13.15 -9.57
C ILE A 96 -2.05 14.13 -8.45
N GLU A 97 -2.98 14.25 -7.51
CA GLU A 97 -2.97 15.24 -6.43
C GLU A 97 -2.64 14.60 -5.07
N ASP A 98 -2.91 13.30 -4.90
CA ASP A 98 -2.68 12.60 -3.63
C ASP A 98 -2.22 11.16 -3.87
N ILE A 99 -1.15 10.77 -3.16
CA ILE A 99 -0.65 9.40 -3.11
C ILE A 99 -0.67 8.95 -1.66
N GLY A 100 -1.55 8.00 -1.37
CA GLY A 100 -1.70 7.39 -0.06
C GLY A 100 -1.20 5.95 -0.04
N LEU A 101 -0.59 5.54 1.08
CA LEU A 101 -0.21 4.15 1.33
C LEU A 101 -1.12 3.53 2.40
N THR A 102 -1.56 2.29 2.22
CA THR A 102 -2.17 1.49 3.31
C THR A 102 -1.24 0.35 3.66
N THR A 103 -0.80 0.26 4.92
CA THR A 103 0.19 -0.70 5.42
C THR A 103 -0.19 -1.16 6.84
N ASN A 104 0.27 -2.33 7.26
CA ASN A 104 0.23 -2.71 8.68
C ASN A 104 1.29 -2.00 9.53
N GLY A 105 2.22 -1.28 8.90
CA GLY A 105 3.17 -0.40 9.57
C GLY A 105 4.43 -1.09 10.10
N LEU A 106 4.53 -2.42 10.08
CA LEU A 106 5.67 -3.15 10.68
C LEU A 106 7.03 -2.71 10.12
N LEU A 107 7.07 -2.31 8.84
CA LEU A 107 8.30 -1.98 8.13
C LEU A 107 8.54 -0.46 7.95
N LEU A 108 7.82 0.40 8.68
CA LEU A 108 7.95 1.86 8.53
C LEU A 108 9.32 2.39 8.94
N LYS A 109 9.91 1.96 10.06
CA LYS A 109 11.27 2.33 10.47
C LYS A 109 12.31 2.01 9.38
N LYS A 110 12.08 0.94 8.60
CA LYS A 110 13.00 0.48 7.56
C LYS A 110 12.86 1.24 6.24
N HIS A 111 11.65 1.57 5.82
CA HIS A 111 11.37 2.12 4.48
C HIS A 111 10.79 3.53 4.49
N GLY A 112 10.30 4.02 5.63
CA GLY A 112 9.55 5.26 5.75
C GLY A 112 10.31 6.49 5.26
N GLN A 113 11.61 6.61 5.59
CA GLN A 113 12.42 7.73 5.13
C GLN A 113 12.52 7.76 3.60
N LYS A 114 12.88 6.64 2.98
CA LYS A 114 12.98 6.55 1.51
C LYS A 114 11.68 6.89 0.81
N LEU A 115 10.55 6.43 1.35
CA LEU A 115 9.23 6.74 0.81
C LEU A 115 8.90 8.23 0.94
N TYR A 116 9.26 8.84 2.08
CA TYR A 116 9.10 10.28 2.29
C TYR A 116 9.96 11.07 1.31
N ASP A 117 11.23 10.70 1.13
CA ASP A 117 12.15 11.36 0.19
C ASP A 117 11.63 11.27 -1.25
N ALA A 118 10.99 10.16 -1.61
CA ALA A 118 10.34 9.96 -2.91
C ALA A 118 9.03 10.76 -3.10
N GLY A 119 8.49 11.39 -2.06
CA GLY A 119 7.30 12.25 -2.13
C GLY A 119 6.07 11.73 -1.39
N LEU A 120 6.12 10.56 -0.73
CA LEU A 120 4.97 10.06 0.03
C LEU A 120 4.70 10.97 1.24
N ARG A 121 3.44 11.39 1.42
CA ARG A 121 3.04 12.25 2.55
C ARG A 121 1.91 11.69 3.39
N ARG A 122 1.17 10.68 2.92
CA ARG A 122 0.01 10.13 3.63
C ARG A 122 0.11 8.61 3.73
N ILE A 123 -0.12 8.11 4.94
CA ILE A 123 -0.20 6.68 5.22
C ILE A 123 -1.45 6.41 6.07
N ASN A 124 -2.08 5.27 5.83
CA ASN A 124 -3.10 4.67 6.68
C ASN A 124 -2.45 3.42 7.29
N VAL A 125 -2.40 3.36 8.62
CA VAL A 125 -1.88 2.18 9.33
C VAL A 125 -3.05 1.33 9.80
N SER A 126 -3.09 0.07 9.36
CA SER A 126 -4.06 -0.92 9.81
C SER A 126 -3.60 -1.51 11.14
N LEU A 127 -4.35 -1.25 12.21
CA LEU A 127 -4.10 -1.73 13.57
C LEU A 127 -5.44 -2.10 14.21
N ASP A 128 -5.75 -3.40 14.25
CA ASP A 128 -7.08 -3.88 14.65
C ASP A 128 -7.25 -4.04 16.16
N ALA A 129 -6.16 -3.97 16.94
CA ALA A 129 -6.17 -3.99 18.39
C ALA A 129 -4.95 -3.26 18.95
N ILE A 130 -5.12 -2.59 20.09
CA ILE A 130 -4.03 -1.96 20.85
C ILE A 130 -3.46 -2.87 21.94
N ASP A 131 -4.21 -3.88 22.37
CA ASP A 131 -3.72 -4.93 23.28
C ASP A 131 -2.79 -5.89 22.53
N ASP A 132 -1.62 -6.17 23.10
CA ASP A 132 -0.60 -7.00 22.47
C ASP A 132 -1.06 -8.45 22.27
N THR A 133 -1.84 -8.99 23.19
CA THR A 133 -2.28 -10.40 23.12
C THR A 133 -3.34 -10.55 22.03
N LEU A 134 -4.34 -9.68 22.03
CA LEU A 134 -5.40 -9.65 21.03
C LEU A 134 -4.85 -9.35 19.64
N PHE A 135 -3.91 -8.40 19.51
CA PHE A 135 -3.34 -8.11 18.20
C PHE A 135 -2.55 -9.30 17.65
N GLN A 136 -1.79 -10.01 18.50
CA GLN A 136 -1.08 -11.23 18.11
C GLN A 136 -2.02 -12.34 17.66
N SER A 137 -3.16 -12.53 18.33
CA SER A 137 -4.15 -13.51 17.90
C SER A 137 -4.79 -13.12 16.57
N ILE A 138 -4.95 -11.82 16.30
CA ILE A 138 -5.47 -11.35 15.00
C ILE A 138 -4.44 -11.53 13.89
N ASN A 139 -3.19 -11.09 14.07
CA ASN A 139 -2.20 -11.07 12.98
C ASN A 139 -1.51 -12.42 12.71
N ASN A 140 -1.62 -13.35 13.68
CA ASN A 140 -1.07 -14.70 13.62
C ASN A 140 0.43 -14.78 13.30
N ARG A 141 1.20 -13.73 13.57
CA ARG A 141 2.65 -13.68 13.32
C ARG A 141 3.43 -13.23 14.53
N ASN A 142 2.81 -13.29 15.71
CA ASN A 142 3.42 -12.94 17.00
C ASN A 142 3.94 -11.49 17.05
N ILE A 143 3.30 -10.60 16.27
CA ILE A 143 3.63 -9.19 16.29
C ILE A 143 2.78 -8.48 17.33
N LYS A 144 3.43 -7.70 18.18
CA LYS A 144 2.78 -6.92 19.24
C LYS A 144 2.21 -5.62 18.69
N ALA A 145 1.11 -5.15 19.26
CA ALA A 145 0.53 -3.86 18.92
C ALA A 145 1.51 -2.73 19.28
N THR A 146 2.18 -2.85 20.43
CA THR A 146 3.24 -1.95 20.89
C THR A 146 4.32 -1.75 19.82
N THR A 147 4.71 -2.82 19.11
CA THR A 147 5.67 -2.71 18.00
C THR A 147 5.14 -1.80 16.90
N ILE A 148 3.88 -1.90 16.52
CA ILE A 148 3.28 -1.04 15.48
C ILE A 148 3.15 0.41 15.96
N LEU A 149 2.81 0.62 17.23
CA LEU A 149 2.78 1.97 17.83
C LEU A 149 4.16 2.65 17.77
N GLU A 150 5.24 1.93 18.08
CA GLU A 150 6.60 2.47 17.91
C GLU A 150 6.93 2.82 16.46
N GLN A 151 6.44 2.05 15.49
CA GLN A 151 6.61 2.34 14.06
C GLN A 151 5.88 3.63 13.67
N ILE A 152 4.67 3.84 14.20
CA ILE A 152 3.89 5.06 14.00
C ILE A 152 4.62 6.27 14.59
N ASP A 153 5.13 6.14 15.81
CA ASP A 153 5.81 7.24 16.52
C ASP A 153 7.16 7.62 15.89
N THR A 154 7.83 6.69 15.22
CA THR A 154 9.09 7.00 14.49
C THR A 154 8.90 8.16 13.50
N ARG A 155 7.68 8.34 12.97
CA ARG A 155 7.35 9.43 12.05
C ARG A 155 7.34 10.81 12.71
N ARG A 156 7.17 10.91 14.04
CA ARG A 156 7.25 12.21 14.75
C ARG A 156 8.65 12.82 14.76
N LEU A 157 9.68 12.06 14.38
CA LEU A 157 11.07 12.53 14.30
C LEU A 157 11.49 12.98 12.88
N LEU A 158 10.60 12.87 11.89
CA LEU A 158 10.86 13.17 10.47
C LEU A 158 10.04 14.37 9.95
N VAL A 159 9.57 15.22 10.86
CA VAL A 159 8.89 16.49 10.58
C VAL A 159 9.63 17.61 11.28
#